data_AF-A0A537BA54-F1
#
_entry.id   AF-A0A537BA54-F1
#
_cell.length_a   1.000
_cell.length_b   1.000
_cell.length_c   1.000
_cell.angle_alpha   90.00
_cell.angle_beta   90.00
_cell.angle_gamma   90.00
#
_symmetry.space_group_name_H-M   'P 1'
#
loop_
_entity.id
_entity.type
_entity.pdbx_description
1 polymer ?
#
loop_
_entity_poly.entity_id
_entity_poly.type
_entity_poly.pdbx_seq_one_letter_code
_entity_poly.pdbx_strand_id
1 'polypeptide(L)'
;MKRTYILNSHERGQLVILTYRYRLLPLKSQHRVLERLCEAQRQLYNAALQERIDCYSKSGKTRTYIDQCKALTQCRRELPDMGELPVNLQRWTLKRLDDAFSGFFRRLKARNGLAGFPRFRGKSRWEAFGFAEFSGIRFDGKR
;
A
#
# COMPACT_ATOMS: atom_id res chain seq x y z
N MET A 1 -9.60 2.56 -28.36
CA MET A 1 -10.27 3.85 -28.60
C MET A 1 -9.67 4.89 -27.64
N LYS A 2 -8.66 5.64 -28.10
CA LYS A 2 -8.00 6.70 -27.33
C LYS A 2 -8.85 7.96 -27.46
N ARG A 3 -9.34 8.52 -26.35
CA ARG A 3 -10.01 9.82 -26.35
C ARG A 3 -9.02 10.85 -25.81
N THR A 4 -8.24 11.41 -26.74
CA THR A 4 -7.41 12.58 -26.51
C THR A 4 -8.33 13.78 -26.39
N TYR A 5 -8.26 14.52 -25.29
CA TYR A 5 -8.87 15.85 -25.18
C TYR A 5 -7.76 16.89 -25.30
N ILE A 6 -7.76 17.61 -26.43
CA ILE A 6 -7.10 18.91 -26.57
C ILE A 6 -8.17 19.94 -26.21
N LEU A 7 -7.94 20.77 -25.20
CA LEU A 7 -8.74 21.96 -24.92
C LEU A 7 -7.83 23.11 -24.46
N ASN A 8 -7.75 24.10 -25.35
CA ASN A 8 -7.38 25.50 -25.22
C ASN A 8 -6.46 25.97 -24.08
N SER A 9 -5.29 26.44 -24.51
CA SER A 9 -4.32 27.24 -23.78
C SER A 9 -4.85 28.65 -23.51
N HIS A 10 -5.48 28.89 -22.36
CA HIS A 10 -5.50 30.19 -21.63
C HIS A 10 -6.50 30.11 -20.47
N GLU A 11 -6.12 29.42 -19.39
CA GLU A 11 -6.58 29.58 -18.00
C GLU A 11 -5.96 28.42 -17.23
N ARG A 12 -5.15 28.68 -16.19
CA ARG A 12 -4.63 27.60 -15.34
C ARG A 12 -5.77 27.08 -14.47
N GLY A 13 -6.65 26.30 -15.07
CA GLY A 13 -7.74 25.60 -14.40
C GLY A 13 -7.18 24.67 -13.34
N GLN A 14 -7.63 24.86 -12.10
CA GLN A 14 -7.29 24.00 -10.98
C GLN A 14 -7.73 22.57 -11.31
N LEU A 15 -6.78 21.62 -11.34
CA LEU A 15 -7.09 20.21 -11.53
C LEU A 15 -7.89 19.73 -10.32
N VAL A 16 -9.20 19.50 -10.50
CA VAL A 16 -10.06 18.93 -9.46
C VAL A 16 -9.95 17.40 -9.51
N ILE A 17 -9.42 16.81 -8.45
CA ILE A 17 -9.41 15.34 -8.28
C ILE A 17 -10.71 14.94 -7.58
N LEU A 18 -11.60 14.26 -8.30
CA LEU A 18 -12.84 13.72 -7.73
C LEU A 18 -12.58 12.38 -7.02
N THR A 19 -13.14 12.22 -5.82
CA THR A 19 -13.07 10.97 -5.04
C THR A 19 -14.44 10.29 -5.05
N TYR A 20 -14.48 9.03 -5.44
CA TYR A 20 -15.70 8.22 -5.46
C TYR A 20 -15.65 7.13 -4.39
N ARG A 21 -16.78 6.91 -3.69
CA ARG A 21 -16.94 5.83 -2.71
C ARG A 21 -18.08 4.91 -3.12
N TYR A 22 -17.77 3.63 -3.34
CA TYR A 22 -18.74 2.61 -3.69
C TYR A 22 -18.85 1.58 -2.56
N ARG A 23 -20.07 1.11 -2.28
CA ARG A 23 -20.30 -0.04 -1.41
C ARG A 23 -20.19 -1.31 -2.25
N LEU A 24 -19.30 -2.21 -1.85
CA LEU A 24 -19.29 -3.57 -2.41
C LEU A 24 -20.41 -4.38 -1.76
N LEU A 25 -21.08 -5.22 -2.56
CA LEU A 25 -22.07 -6.19 -2.10
C LEU A 25 -21.54 -7.62 -2.34
N PRO A 26 -20.51 -8.07 -1.60
CA PRO A 26 -19.88 -9.36 -1.85
C PRO A 26 -20.72 -10.54 -1.35
N LEU A 27 -20.58 -11.66 -2.02
CA LEU A 27 -21.08 -12.97 -1.59
C LEU A 27 -20.27 -13.48 -0.39
N LYS A 28 -20.82 -14.44 0.37
CA LYS A 28 -20.13 -15.07 1.52
C LYS A 28 -18.76 -15.64 1.15
N SER A 29 -18.62 -16.23 -0.04
CA SER A 29 -17.33 -16.74 -0.54
C SER A 29 -16.33 -15.61 -0.81
N GLN A 30 -16.80 -14.49 -1.35
CA GLN A 30 -15.97 -13.31 -1.63
C GLN A 30 -15.48 -12.65 -0.33
N HIS A 31 -16.31 -12.61 0.72
CA HIS A 31 -15.88 -12.15 2.05
C HIS A 31 -14.65 -12.90 2.56
N ARG A 32 -14.65 -14.24 2.45
CA ARG A 32 -13.50 -15.07 2.88
C ARG A 32 -12.22 -14.72 2.10
N VAL A 33 -12.35 -14.46 0.81
CA VAL A 33 -11.21 -14.04 -0.03
C VAL A 33 -10.69 -12.67 0.41
N LEU A 34 -11.58 -11.70 0.63
CA LEU A 34 -11.22 -10.35 1.10
C LEU A 34 -10.52 -10.40 2.47
N GLU A 35 -10.98 -11.25 3.39
CA GLU A 35 -10.35 -11.48 4.68
C GLU A 35 -8.95 -12.08 4.54
N ARG A 36 -8.78 -13.09 3.67
CA ARG A 36 -7.46 -13.67 3.36
C ARG A 36 -6.51 -12.61 2.79
N LEU A 37 -7.02 -11.73 1.92
CA LEU A 37 -6.23 -10.62 1.37
C LEU A 37 -5.77 -9.66 2.47
N CYS A 38 -6.69 -9.20 3.32
CA CYS A 38 -6.37 -8.32 4.44
C CYS A 38 -5.33 -8.96 5.38
N GLU A 39 -5.48 -10.24 5.70
CA GLU A 39 -4.54 -10.95 6.57
C GLU A 39 -3.15 -11.08 5.93
N ALA A 40 -3.07 -11.45 4.65
CA ALA A 40 -1.80 -11.51 3.93
C ALA A 40 -1.10 -10.14 3.87
N GLN A 41 -1.85 -9.05 3.68
CA GLN A 41 -1.29 -7.70 3.72
C GLN A 41 -0.82 -7.30 5.13
N ARG A 42 -1.55 -7.68 6.18
CA ARG A 42 -1.13 -7.45 7.57
C ARG A 42 0.19 -8.16 7.89
N GLN A 43 0.32 -9.42 7.46
CA GLN A 43 1.53 -10.20 7.63
C GLN A 43 2.71 -9.57 6.88
N LEU A 44 2.51 -9.17 5.62
CA LEU A 44 3.53 -8.48 4.84
C LEU A 44 3.98 -7.17 5.52
N TYR A 45 3.04 -6.35 6.01
CA TYR A 45 3.37 -5.13 6.74
C TYR A 45 4.26 -5.41 7.96
N ASN A 46 3.89 -6.41 8.76
CA ASN A 46 4.61 -6.77 9.97
C ASN A 46 5.99 -7.35 9.66
N ALA A 47 6.11 -8.21 8.65
CA ALA A 47 7.38 -8.77 8.21
C ALA A 47 8.32 -7.65 7.70
N ALA A 48 7.80 -6.73 6.89
CA ALA A 48 8.58 -5.60 6.39
C ALA A 48 8.98 -4.60 7.50
N LEU A 49 8.14 -4.42 8.52
CA LEU A 49 8.49 -3.63 9.70
C LEU A 49 9.60 -4.31 10.51
N GLN A 50 9.48 -5.62 10.76
CA GLN A 50 10.50 -6.41 11.46
C GLN A 50 11.84 -6.32 10.74
N GLU A 51 11.85 -6.51 9.41
CA GLU A 51 13.07 -6.41 8.60
C GLU A 51 13.77 -5.06 8.77
N ARG A 52 13.02 -3.94 8.77
CA ARG A 52 13.60 -2.61 8.97
C ARG A 52 14.20 -2.46 10.37
N ILE A 53 13.50 -2.96 11.40
CA ILE A 53 13.98 -2.95 12.79
C ILE A 53 15.28 -3.76 12.91
N ASP A 54 15.29 -4.98 12.39
CA ASP A 54 16.44 -5.89 12.45
C ASP A 54 17.64 -5.34 11.67
N CYS A 55 17.40 -4.80 10.47
CA CYS A 55 18.45 -4.22 9.64
C CYS A 55 19.11 -3.04 10.35
N TYR A 56 18.31 -2.16 10.97
CA TYR A 56 18.83 -1.02 11.71
C TYR A 56 19.58 -1.46 12.97
N SER A 57 19.03 -2.40 13.73
CA SER A 57 19.68 -2.92 14.94
C SER A 57 21.03 -3.59 14.65
N LYS A 58 21.18 -4.26 13.49
CA LYS A 58 22.41 -5.01 13.14
C LYS A 58 23.47 -4.16 12.43
N SER A 59 23.05 -3.17 11.65
CA SER A 59 23.94 -2.46 10.73
C SER A 59 23.92 -0.93 10.86
N GLY A 60 23.02 -0.37 11.67
CA GLY A 60 22.75 1.08 11.73
C GLY A 60 22.10 1.65 10.46
N LYS A 61 21.80 0.81 9.46
CA LYS A 61 21.16 1.21 8.19
C LYS A 61 19.72 0.69 8.15
N THR A 62 18.85 1.39 7.42
CA THR A 62 17.48 0.96 7.19
C THR A 62 17.28 0.48 5.76
N ARG A 63 16.30 -0.39 5.53
CA ARG A 63 15.78 -0.71 4.19
C ARG A 63 14.85 0.38 3.69
N THR A 64 14.97 0.73 2.42
CA THR A 64 14.06 1.65 1.73
C THR A 64 12.83 0.92 1.20
N TYR A 65 11.78 1.65 0.82
CA TYR A 65 10.64 1.09 0.09
C TYR A 65 11.06 0.34 -1.19
N ILE A 66 12.05 0.87 -1.91
CA ILE A 66 12.54 0.27 -3.15
C ILE A 66 13.24 -1.06 -2.87
N ASP A 67 14.06 -1.13 -1.82
CA ASP A 67 14.73 -2.37 -1.42
C ASP A 67 13.71 -3.46 -1.09
N GLN A 68 12.67 -3.11 -0.34
CA GLN A 68 11.62 -4.06 0.04
C GLN A 68 10.75 -4.47 -1.15
N CYS A 69 10.53 -3.59 -2.14
CA CYS A 69 9.89 -3.97 -3.40
C CYS A 69 10.72 -4.97 -4.22
N LYS A 70 12.05 -4.81 -4.22
CA LYS A 70 12.97 -5.77 -4.87
C LYS A 70 12.93 -7.13 -4.15
N ALA A 71 13.04 -7.13 -2.83
CA ALA A 71 12.90 -8.36 -2.02
C ALA A 71 11.55 -9.04 -2.26
N LEU A 72 10.45 -8.28 -2.28
CA LEU A 72 9.12 -8.79 -2.59
C LEU A 72 9.08 -9.48 -3.97
N THR A 73 9.76 -8.92 -4.97
CA THR A 73 9.80 -9.51 -6.32
C THR A 73 10.47 -10.87 -6.31
N GLN A 74 11.52 -11.03 -5.50
CA GLN A 74 12.17 -12.32 -5.28
C GLN A 74 11.26 -13.28 -4.50
N CYS A 75 10.70 -12.85 -3.36
CA CYS A 75 9.81 -13.70 -2.55
C CYS A 75 8.60 -14.22 -3.35
N ARG A 76 8.03 -13.40 -4.24
CA ARG A 76 6.93 -13.83 -5.13
C ARG A 76 7.30 -14.93 -6.12
N ARG A 77 8.59 -15.06 -6.48
CA ARG A 77 9.07 -16.14 -7.36
C ARG A 77 9.31 -17.43 -6.57
N GLU A 78 9.76 -17.30 -5.33
CA GLU A 78 10.14 -18.42 -4.47
C GLU A 78 8.95 -19.00 -3.68
N LEU A 79 7.96 -18.16 -3.35
CA LEU A 79 6.81 -18.52 -2.52
C LEU A 79 5.51 -18.43 -3.34
N PRO A 80 4.91 -19.58 -3.72
CA PRO A 80 3.69 -19.62 -4.53
C PRO A 80 2.56 -18.78 -3.94
N ASP A 81 2.33 -18.87 -2.63
CA ASP A 81 1.28 -18.12 -1.92
C ASP A 81 1.43 -16.60 -2.07
N MET A 82 2.66 -16.09 -2.12
CA MET A 82 2.91 -14.67 -2.37
C MET A 82 2.72 -14.30 -3.83
N GLY A 83 3.04 -15.20 -4.75
CA GLY A 83 2.90 -15.05 -6.19
C GLY A 83 1.44 -14.95 -6.65
N GLU A 84 0.54 -15.71 -6.02
CA GLU A 84 -0.90 -15.71 -6.32
C GLU A 84 -1.58 -14.35 -6.07
N LEU A 85 -1.08 -13.59 -5.10
CA LEU A 85 -1.66 -12.31 -4.74
C LEU A 85 -1.34 -11.24 -5.78
N PRO A 86 -2.25 -10.29 -6.05
CA PRO A 86 -1.93 -9.14 -6.90
C PRO A 86 -0.77 -8.30 -6.34
N VAL A 87 0.28 -8.11 -7.13
CA VAL A 87 1.48 -7.35 -6.73
C VAL A 87 1.17 -5.91 -6.30
N ASN A 88 0.16 -5.29 -6.89
CA ASN A 88 -0.24 -3.91 -6.58
C ASN A 88 -0.76 -3.76 -5.14
N LEU A 89 -1.38 -4.80 -4.57
CA LEU A 89 -1.81 -4.83 -3.17
C LEU A 89 -0.60 -4.85 -2.23
N GLN A 90 0.37 -5.71 -2.54
CA GLN A 90 1.60 -5.87 -1.76
C GLN A 90 2.47 -4.60 -1.80
N ARG A 91 2.60 -3.97 -2.97
CA ARG A 91 3.30 -2.68 -3.11
C ARG A 91 2.59 -1.56 -2.33
N TRP A 92 1.26 -1.50 -2.36
CA TRP A 92 0.50 -0.55 -1.55
C TRP A 92 0.76 -0.74 -0.05
N THR A 93 0.81 -1.99 0.42
CA THR A 93 1.14 -2.33 1.81
C THR A 93 2.53 -1.84 2.21
N LEU A 94 3.55 -2.10 1.38
CA LEU A 94 4.91 -1.61 1.60
C LEU A 94 4.96 -0.07 1.58
N LYS A 95 4.19 0.57 0.70
CA LYS A 95 4.11 2.03 0.66
C LYS A 95 3.47 2.60 1.92
N ARG A 96 2.44 1.94 2.47
CA ARG A 96 1.82 2.33 3.75
C ARG A 96 2.81 2.27 4.92
N LEU A 97 3.72 1.30 4.92
CA LEU A 97 4.81 1.25 5.90
C LEU A 97 5.77 2.43 5.71
N ASP A 98 6.17 2.69 4.48
CA ASP A 98 7.05 3.80 4.11
C ASP A 98 6.48 5.17 4.51
N ASP A 99 5.18 5.38 4.30
CA ASP A 99 4.47 6.59 4.71
C ASP A 99 4.42 6.73 6.25
N ALA A 100 4.29 5.62 6.97
CA ALA A 100 4.34 5.62 8.43
C ALA A 100 5.71 6.07 8.96
N PHE A 101 6.80 5.59 8.36
CA PHE A 101 8.16 6.04 8.68
C PHE A 101 8.38 7.50 8.27
N SER A 102 7.98 7.89 7.07
CA SER A 102 8.07 9.28 6.60
C SER A 102 7.34 10.23 7.54
N GLY A 103 6.13 9.86 7.97
CA GLY A 103 5.36 10.61 8.97
C GLY A 103 6.01 10.64 10.35
N PHE A 104 6.64 9.54 10.78
CA PHE A 104 7.40 9.47 12.03
C PHE A 104 8.56 10.47 12.01
N PHE A 105 9.45 10.41 11.02
CA PHE A 105 10.60 11.30 10.92
C PHE A 105 10.20 12.77 10.75
N ARG A 106 9.16 13.04 9.96
CA ARG A 106 8.60 14.40 9.83
C ARG A 106 8.15 14.97 11.17
N ARG A 107 7.42 14.18 11.98
CA ARG A 107 6.99 14.61 13.31
C ARG A 107 8.15 14.73 14.29
N LEU A 108 9.12 13.82 14.22
CA LEU A 108 10.32 13.84 15.06
C LEU A 108 11.06 15.18 14.91
N LYS A 109 11.22 15.64 13.65
CA LYS A 109 11.83 16.94 13.33
C LYS A 109 10.98 18.14 13.77
N ALA A 110 9.66 18.03 13.76
CA ALA A 110 8.75 19.15 14.02
C ALA A 110 8.29 19.32 15.47
N ARG A 111 8.26 18.25 16.29
CA ARG A 111 7.61 18.23 17.61
C ARG A 111 8.58 17.98 18.79
N ASN A 112 9.71 18.70 18.85
CA ASN A 112 10.70 18.57 19.93
C ASN A 112 11.10 17.11 20.24
N GLY A 113 11.13 16.22 19.23
CA GLY A 113 11.49 14.81 19.41
C GLY A 113 10.35 13.84 19.81
N LEU A 114 9.11 14.29 19.99
CA LEU A 114 7.99 13.41 20.35
C LEU A 114 7.23 12.91 19.12
N ALA A 115 7.57 11.70 18.66
CA ALA A 115 6.87 11.02 17.57
C ALA A 115 6.67 9.52 17.86
N GLY A 116 5.42 9.04 17.68
CA GLY A 116 5.14 7.61 17.78
C GLY A 116 5.76 6.82 16.63
N PHE A 117 6.55 5.81 16.97
CA PHE A 117 7.19 4.88 16.04
C PHE A 117 6.14 3.99 15.33
N PRO A 118 6.35 3.56 14.07
CA PRO A 118 5.51 2.57 13.40
C PRO A 118 5.39 1.27 14.23
N ARG A 119 4.17 0.77 14.41
CA ARG A 119 3.90 -0.41 15.26
C ARG A 119 3.39 -1.58 14.45
N PHE A 120 3.71 -2.79 14.92
CA PHE A 120 3.08 -4.02 14.45
C PHE A 120 1.55 -3.92 14.51
N ARG A 121 0.91 -4.58 13.55
CA ARG A 121 -0.54 -4.56 13.37
C ARG A 121 -1.13 -5.89 13.81
N GLY A 122 -1.96 -5.83 14.85
CA GLY A 122 -2.85 -6.92 15.23
C GLY A 122 -3.97 -7.11 14.22
N LYS A 123 -4.66 -8.26 14.28
CA LYS A 123 -5.69 -8.66 13.31
C LYS A 123 -6.82 -7.62 13.17
N SER A 124 -7.31 -7.08 14.28
CA SER A 124 -8.35 -6.04 14.31
C SER A 124 -7.87 -4.63 13.92
N ARG A 125 -6.60 -4.47 13.50
CA ARG A 125 -5.99 -3.17 13.19
C ARG A 125 -5.57 -3.05 11.73
N TRP A 126 -6.00 -4.00 10.89
CA TRP A 126 -5.74 -4.04 9.46
C TRP A 126 -6.95 -4.60 8.69
N GLU A 127 -7.83 -3.70 8.27
CA GLU A 127 -9.12 -4.05 7.62
C GLU A 127 -9.22 -3.49 6.20
N ALA A 128 -8.10 -3.02 5.64
CA ALA A 128 -8.09 -2.38 4.33
C ALA A 128 -6.87 -2.81 3.52
N PHE A 129 -7.07 -2.89 2.22
CA PHE A 129 -6.03 -2.95 1.21
C PHE A 129 -6.32 -1.90 0.13
N GLY A 130 -5.31 -1.55 -0.63
CA GLY A 130 -5.44 -0.62 -1.74
C GLY A 130 -4.51 -1.02 -2.88
N PHE A 131 -4.60 -0.26 -3.97
CA PHE A 131 -3.76 -0.47 -5.15
C PHE A 131 -2.81 0.72 -5.26
N ALA A 132 -1.52 0.44 -5.47
CA ALA A 132 -0.54 1.50 -5.71
C ALA A 132 -0.82 2.26 -7.02
N GLU A 133 -1.46 1.59 -7.98
CA GLU A 133 -1.86 2.13 -9.27
C GLU A 133 -3.27 1.62 -9.62
N PHE A 134 -4.06 2.44 -10.31
CA PHE A 134 -5.37 2.05 -10.84
C PHE A 134 -5.25 1.24 -12.14
N SER A 135 -4.14 0.50 -12.33
CA SER A 135 -3.95 -0.35 -13.50
C SER A 135 -4.69 -1.67 -13.31
N GLY A 136 -5.43 -2.09 -14.35
CA GLY A 136 -6.15 -3.37 -14.36
C GLY A 136 -7.57 -3.35 -13.77
N ILE A 137 -8.02 -2.26 -13.14
CA ILE A 137 -9.40 -2.11 -12.67
C ILE A 137 -10.20 -1.38 -13.75
N ARG A 138 -11.23 -2.04 -14.29
CA ARG A 138 -12.17 -1.43 -15.25
C ARG A 138 -13.57 -1.48 -14.65
N PHE A 139 -14.26 -0.33 -14.64
CA PHE A 139 -15.69 -0.31 -14.39
C PHE A 139 -16.39 -0.74 -15.69
N ASP A 140 -17.07 -1.88 -15.65
CA ASP A 140 -18.12 -2.15 -16.64
C ASP A 140 -19.25 -1.17 -16.31
N GLY A 141 -19.61 -0.29 -17.25
CA GLY A 141 -20.39 0.93 -17.03
C GLY A 141 -21.86 0.71 -16.62
N LYS A 142 -22.20 -0.42 -16.03
CA LYS A 142 -23.53 -0.72 -15.50
C LYS A 142 -23.59 -0.25 -14.04
N ARG A 143 -24.35 0.83 -13.84
CA ARG A 143 -24.61 1.47 -12.55
C ARG A 143 -25.22 0.52 -11.53
#